data_AF-Q1EHX1-F1
#
_entry.id   AF-Q1EHX1-F1
#
_cell.length_a   1.000
_cell.length_b   1.000
_cell.length_c   1.000
_cell.angle_alpha   90.00
_cell.angle_beta   90.00
_cell.angle_gamma   90.00
#
_symmetry.space_group_name_H-M   'P 1'
#
loop_
_entity.id
_entity.type
_entity.pdbx_description
1 polymer ?
#
loop_
_entity_poly.entity_id
_entity_poly.type
_entity_poly.pdbx_seq_one_letter_code
_entity_poly.pdbx_strand_id
1 'polypeptide(L)'
;MTDGHKQRKRKVRVAALDTVGHVVSELGKVYRLARRGELDLADAKSLTYVLREIRCALEAGDVERRLEALEALEAVVERQAWTPGRHGTGLGHAIN
;
A
#
# COMPACT_ATOMS: atom_id res chain seq x y z
N MET A 1 -23.79 -23.76 -44.32
CA MET A 1 -22.60 -24.31 -43.63
C MET A 1 -21.75 -23.13 -43.19
N THR A 2 -21.89 -22.66 -41.95
CA THR A 2 -21.01 -21.62 -41.39
C THR A 2 -20.50 -22.13 -40.06
N ASP A 3 -19.22 -22.50 -40.06
CA ASP A 3 -18.50 -22.96 -38.88
C ASP A 3 -18.23 -21.75 -37.98
N GLY A 4 -19.02 -21.62 -36.91
CA GLY A 4 -18.88 -20.58 -35.91
C GLY A 4 -17.66 -20.88 -35.05
N HIS A 5 -16.49 -20.36 -35.44
CA HIS A 5 -15.27 -20.48 -34.66
C HIS A 5 -15.43 -19.79 -33.29
N LYS A 6 -15.84 -20.58 -32.30
CA LYS A 6 -15.90 -20.22 -30.89
C LYS A 6 -14.46 -20.12 -30.38
N GLN A 7 -13.87 -18.93 -30.45
CA GLN A 7 -12.50 -18.72 -29.94
C GLN A 7 -12.42 -19.17 -28.48
N ARG A 8 -11.61 -20.21 -28.23
CA ARG A 8 -11.23 -20.63 -26.88
C ARG A 8 -10.42 -19.47 -26.27
N LYS A 9 -11.03 -18.70 -25.37
CA LYS A 9 -10.34 -17.66 -24.60
C LYS A 9 -9.23 -18.30 -23.77
N ARG A 10 -7.98 -18.22 -24.24
CA ARG A 10 -6.80 -18.64 -23.47
C ARG A 10 -6.73 -17.75 -22.23
N LYS A 11 -6.60 -18.36 -21.06
CA LYS A 11 -6.48 -17.64 -19.78
C LYS A 11 -5.21 -16.77 -19.84
N VAL A 12 -5.38 -15.46 -19.95
CA VAL A 12 -4.26 -14.51 -19.93
C VAL A 12 -3.65 -14.56 -18.54
N ARG A 13 -2.35 -14.84 -18.44
CA ARG A 13 -1.63 -14.76 -17.17
C ARG A 13 -1.34 -13.29 -16.91
N VAL A 14 -2.02 -12.74 -15.91
CA VAL A 14 -1.80 -11.37 -15.43
C VAL A 14 -0.81 -11.44 -14.28
N ALA A 15 0.22 -10.60 -14.31
CA ALA A 15 1.21 -10.54 -13.23
C ALA A 15 0.58 -9.99 -11.94
N ALA A 16 1.13 -10.40 -10.79
CA ALA A 16 0.73 -9.85 -9.50
C ALA A 16 1.08 -8.36 -9.40
N LEU A 17 0.27 -7.58 -8.69
CA LEU A 17 0.43 -6.13 -8.51
C LEU A 17 0.43 -5.74 -7.02
N ASP A 18 0.98 -6.61 -6.17
CA ASP A 18 0.89 -6.47 -4.71
C ASP A 18 1.89 -5.46 -4.12
N THR A 19 2.84 -4.98 -4.92
CA THR A 19 3.87 -4.03 -4.50
C THR A 19 4.03 -2.92 -5.52
N VAL A 20 4.49 -1.75 -5.08
CA VAL A 20 4.83 -0.63 -5.98
C VAL A 20 5.83 -1.07 -7.04
N GLY A 21 6.81 -1.92 -6.68
CA GLY A 21 7.80 -2.45 -7.63
C GLY A 21 7.19 -3.31 -8.74
N HIS A 22 6.18 -4.11 -8.43
CA HIS A 22 5.42 -4.87 -9.43
C HIS A 22 4.70 -3.93 -10.41
N VAL A 23 4.03 -2.90 -9.89
CA VAL A 23 3.33 -1.91 -10.72
C VAL A 23 4.29 -1.14 -11.63
N VAL A 24 5.44 -0.69 -11.11
CA VAL A 24 6.48 -0.01 -11.89
C VAL A 24 7.01 -0.90 -13.01
N SER A 25 7.18 -2.21 -12.74
CA SER A 25 7.60 -3.17 -13.75
C SER A 25 6.60 -3.30 -14.90
N GLU A 26 5.31 -3.35 -14.59
CA GLU A 26 4.24 -3.37 -15.61
C GLU A 26 4.12 -2.04 -16.36
N LEU A 27 4.24 -0.89 -15.68
CA LEU A 27 4.31 0.42 -16.34
C LEU A 27 5.45 0.49 -17.36
N GLY A 28 6.64 -0.02 -17.00
CA GLY A 28 7.77 -0.13 -17.91
C GLY A 28 7.50 -1.05 -19.10
N LYS A 29 6.72 -2.13 -18.93
CA LYS A 29 6.29 -2.99 -20.04
C LYS A 29 5.33 -2.26 -20.97
N VAL A 30 4.30 -1.60 -20.44
CA VAL A 30 3.35 -0.79 -21.22
C VAL A 30 4.11 0.26 -22.06
N TYR A 31 5.05 0.97 -21.44
CA TYR A 31 5.90 1.93 -22.13
C TYR A 31 6.66 1.29 -23.31
N ARG A 32 7.35 0.16 -23.08
CA ARG A 32 8.12 -0.51 -24.13
C ARG A 32 7.24 -1.00 -25.28
N LEU A 33 6.07 -1.58 -24.98
CA LEU A 33 5.12 -2.06 -25.99
C LEU A 33 4.59 -0.90 -26.85
N ALA A 34 4.17 0.19 -26.21
CA ALA A 34 3.69 1.39 -26.91
C ALA A 34 4.79 2.02 -27.77
N ARG A 35 6.04 2.10 -27.26
CA ARG A 35 7.19 2.63 -28.01
C ARG A 35 7.57 1.79 -29.22
N ARG A 36 7.30 0.49 -29.20
CA ARG A 36 7.52 -0.42 -30.35
C ARG A 36 6.31 -0.48 -31.29
N GLY A 37 5.21 0.20 -30.97
CA GLY A 37 3.96 0.13 -31.76
C GLY A 37 3.21 -1.20 -31.62
N GLU A 38 3.57 -2.03 -30.63
CA GLU A 38 2.93 -3.31 -30.34
C GLU A 38 1.65 -3.16 -29.51
N LEU A 39 1.41 -1.97 -28.97
CA LEU A 39 0.24 -1.61 -28.19
C LEU A 39 -0.25 -0.23 -28.66
N ASP A 40 -1.55 -0.12 -28.95
CA ASP A 40 -2.16 1.15 -29.33
C ASP A 40 -2.04 2.19 -28.20
N LEU A 41 -1.94 3.46 -28.57
CA LEU A 41 -1.72 4.54 -27.62
C LEU A 41 -2.93 4.76 -26.70
N ALA A 42 -4.16 4.54 -27.17
CA ALA A 42 -5.35 4.67 -26.34
C ALA A 42 -5.41 3.56 -25.28
N ASP A 43 -5.10 2.32 -25.66
CA ASP A 43 -5.00 1.20 -24.73
C ASP A 43 -3.85 1.41 -23.74
N ALA A 44 -2.69 1.87 -24.21
CA ALA A 44 -1.54 2.17 -23.35
C ALA A 44 -1.87 3.24 -22.31
N LYS A 45 -2.57 4.31 -22.70
CA LYS A 45 -3.02 5.36 -21.77
C LYS A 45 -3.97 4.81 -20.71
N SER A 46 -4.94 4.00 -21.14
CA SER A 46 -5.93 3.39 -20.24
C SER A 46 -5.27 2.45 -19.22
N LEU A 47 -4.35 1.61 -19.68
CA LEU A 47 -3.58 0.72 -18.80
C LEU A 47 -2.68 1.50 -17.84
N THR A 48 -2.02 2.55 -18.32
CA THR A 48 -1.18 3.41 -17.48
C THR A 48 -1.99 4.07 -16.37
N TYR A 49 -3.20 4.53 -16.67
CA TYR A 49 -4.11 5.09 -15.67
C TYR A 49 -4.45 4.07 -14.59
N VAL A 50 -4.92 2.88 -14.96
CA VAL A 50 -5.27 1.82 -13.99
C VAL A 50 -4.07 1.44 -13.12
N LEU A 51 -2.90 1.26 -13.71
CA LEU A 51 -1.67 0.95 -12.98
C LEU A 51 -1.30 2.07 -12.00
N ARG A 52 -1.49 3.34 -12.37
CA ARG A 52 -1.23 4.47 -11.48
C ARG A 52 -2.18 4.48 -10.28
N GLU A 53 -3.47 4.21 -10.47
CA GLU A 53 -4.43 4.13 -9.37
C GLU A 53 -4.07 3.01 -8.38
N ILE A 54 -3.65 1.84 -8.89
CA ILE A 54 -3.18 0.74 -8.05
C ILE A 54 -1.93 1.16 -7.25
N ARG A 55 -0.97 1.84 -7.90
CA ARG A 55 0.21 2.38 -7.20
C ARG A 55 -0.19 3.34 -6.08
N CYS A 56 -1.12 4.27 -6.34
CA CYS A 56 -1.61 5.22 -5.33
C CYS A 56 -2.22 4.50 -4.12
N ALA A 57 -3.03 3.46 -4.36
CA ALA A 57 -3.64 2.68 -3.28
C ALA A 57 -2.61 1.92 -2.44
N LEU A 58 -1.59 1.33 -3.08
CA LEU A 58 -0.50 0.65 -2.37
C LEU A 58 0.32 1.63 -1.53
N GLU A 59 0.67 2.79 -2.09
CA GLU A 59 1.41 3.84 -1.39
C GLU A 59 0.61 4.38 -0.20
N ALA A 60 -0.70 4.61 -0.36
CA ALA A 60 -1.56 5.02 0.73
C ALA A 60 -1.59 3.96 1.86
N GLY A 61 -1.81 2.70 1.52
CA GLY A 61 -1.85 1.62 2.51
C GLY A 61 -0.49 1.39 3.21
N ASP A 62 0.64 1.59 2.52
CA ASP A 62 1.98 1.56 3.15
C ASP A 62 2.15 2.69 4.16
N VAL A 63 1.66 3.89 3.84
CA VAL A 63 1.69 5.04 4.76
C VAL A 63 0.79 4.80 5.96
N GLU A 64 -0.44 4.33 5.76
CA GLU A 64 -1.38 4.00 6.83
C GLU A 64 -0.78 2.97 7.80
N ARG A 65 -0.24 1.85 7.28
CA ARG A 65 0.43 0.84 8.11
C ARG A 65 1.59 1.40 8.94
N ARG A 66 2.39 2.28 8.34
CA ARG A 66 3.52 2.91 9.03
C ARG A 66 3.05 3.90 10.09
N LEU A 67 1.95 4.61 9.84
CA LEU A 67 1.34 5.52 10.79
C LEU A 67 0.76 4.75 11.99
N GLU A 68 -0.01 3.69 11.75
CA GLU A 68 -0.55 2.80 12.78
C GLU A 68 0.56 2.23 13.67
N ALA A 69 1.69 1.83 13.08
CA ALA A 69 2.85 1.34 13.83
C ALA A 69 3.46 2.41 14.74
N LEU A 70 3.50 3.68 14.31
CA LEU A 70 3.99 4.80 15.12
C LEU A 70 3.01 5.13 16.25
N GLU A 71 1.72 5.20 15.96
CA GLU A 71 0.67 5.44 16.96
C GLU A 71 0.66 4.33 18.04
N ALA A 72 0.89 3.07 17.64
CA ALA A 72 1.04 1.97 18.59
C ALA A 72 2.28 2.12 19.48
N LEU A 73 3.40 2.61 18.95
CA LEU A 73 4.61 2.88 19.74
C LEU A 73 4.40 4.03 20.73
N GLU A 74 3.75 5.11 20.31
CA GLU A 74 3.39 6.24 21.20
C GLU A 74 2.51 5.76 22.35
N ALA A 75 1.50 4.92 22.08
CA ALA A 75 0.64 4.35 23.12
C ALA A 75 1.42 3.51 24.14
N VAL A 76 2.47 2.81 23.71
CA VAL A 76 3.37 2.06 24.61
C VAL A 76 4.21 3.00 25.45
N VAL A 77 4.79 4.05 24.85
CA VAL A 77 5.61 5.04 25.55
C VAL A 77 4.79 5.78 26.60
N GLU A 78 3.58 6.24 26.26
CA GLU A 78 2.66 6.91 27.18
C GLU A 78 2.33 6.01 28.38
N ARG A 79 2.07 4.72 28.11
CA ARG A 79 1.81 3.72 29.15
C ARG A 79 3.01 3.49 30.06
N GLN A 80 4.23 3.58 29.54
CA GLN A 80 5.47 3.47 30.34
C GLN A 80 5.77 4.76 31.13
N ALA A 81 5.36 5.92 30.63
CA ALA A 81 5.52 7.21 31.31
C ALA A 81 4.52 7.40 32.46
N TRP A 82 3.39 6.68 32.46
CA TRP A 82 2.43 6.68 33.56
C TRP A 82 2.96 5.91 34.80
N THR A 83 3.54 6.62 35.76
CA THR A 83 3.79 6.10 37.12
C THR A 83 2.66 6.54 38.07
N PRO A 84 1.74 5.65 38.47
CA PRO A 84 0.78 5.98 39.51
C PRO A 84 1.50 6.01 40.87
N GLY A 85 1.46 7.16 41.54
CA GLY A 85 1.77 7.27 42.97
C GLY A 85 3.24 7.48 43.34
N ARG A 86 3.75 8.70 43.19
CA ARG A 86 4.67 9.24 44.20
C ARG A 86 3.82 9.66 45.39
N HIS A 87 3.51 8.70 46.26
CA HIS A 87 2.74 8.94 47.48
C HIS A 87 3.34 10.12 48.26
N GLY A 88 2.54 11.17 48.44
CA GLY A 88 2.81 12.22 49.41
C GLY A 88 2.56 11.68 50.81
N THR A 89 3.47 10.86 51.34
CA THR A 89 3.54 10.60 52.78
C THR A 89 4.31 11.74 53.42
N GLY A 90 3.63 12.87 53.59
CA GLY A 90 4.08 13.95 54.46
C GLY A 90 4.02 13.51 55.92
N LEU A 91 4.99 12.72 56.38
CA LEU A 91 5.31 12.57 57.79
C LEU A 91 6.12 13.79 58.24
N GLY A 92 5.42 14.89 58.51
CA GLY A 92 5.87 15.98 59.37
C GLY A 92 4.65 16.38 60.22
N HIS A 93 4.70 16.53 61.53
CA HIS A 93 5.83 16.83 62.39
C HIS A 93 5.27 16.63 63.81
N ALA A 94 5.83 15.69 64.59
CA ALA A 94 5.62 15.68 66.04
C ALA A 94 6.58 16.72 66.61
N ILE A 95 6.05 17.88 67.02
CA ILE A 95 6.75 18.77 67.94
C ILE A 95 5.94 18.81 69.23
N ASN A 96 6.66 18.56 70.32
CA ASN A 96 6.24 18.67 71.72
C ASN A 96 6.08 20.15 72.10
#